data_AF-A0A0D6LZP3-F1
#
_entry.id   AF-A0A0D6LZP3-F1
#
_cell.length_a   1.000
_cell.length_b   1.000
_cell.length_c   1.000
_cell.angle_alpha   90.00
_cell.angle_beta   90.00
_cell.angle_gamma   90.00
#
_symmetry.space_group_name_H-M   'P 1'
#
loop_
_entity.id
_entity.type
_entity.pdbx_description
1 polymer ?
#
loop_
_entity_poly.entity_id
_entity_poly.type
_entity_poly.pdbx_seq_one_letter_code
_entity_poly.pdbx_strand_id
1 'polypeptide(L)'
;MKATNAERLDRILSQAKNCHEVELNLHNLDSNRDYCGFQVSTLNKDFPPKPSPETCADTDLNFGIPGFTKLPWSTANIENGCHLYTTIQKALENLANKGANTVDDVIKTMKTCAPWLESFGSLRRFVDNLSTSEKREALNTMAGIAKLAANAKNVITAIPLVGVTSTIAIEDAPGCLQVDFADEYIGGLVLASPIDQEEVRFLICPEMIVSSLLCEKMEPLEAIQIIGAQRYNSYSGYRGTLKWIPFKHYGSEPRDEFGRVVCDLAAIDALPFYEMHENFQYTKENIDRELNKAYAGFMSSLKEARPVATGNWGCGAFGGNKKLKSLIQMLAAAKAGRAMIYCTFNDKHFESSMIKQYEKLVGMNATIGAVYKALLSYDKERKQNPRLSVYRHVCDFMRRDTTLTGCIKSACTSTVDH
;
A
#
# COMPACT_ATOMS: atom_id res chain seq x y z
N MET A 1 22.26 -18.67 -8.83
CA MET A 1 21.60 -19.35 -7.68
C MET A 1 20.43 -18.48 -7.21
N LYS A 2 19.45 -19.03 -6.47
CA LYS A 2 18.43 -18.19 -5.79
C LYS A 2 19.05 -17.63 -4.51
N ALA A 3 18.89 -16.33 -4.27
CA ALA A 3 19.40 -15.68 -3.06
C ALA A 3 18.72 -16.24 -1.79
N THR A 4 19.52 -16.52 -0.77
CA THR A 4 19.13 -16.96 0.57
C THR A 4 18.34 -15.88 1.31
N ASN A 5 17.66 -16.24 2.41
CA ASN A 5 16.91 -15.26 3.21
C ASN A 5 17.79 -14.13 3.77
N ALA A 6 19.03 -14.44 4.17
CA ALA A 6 19.98 -13.43 4.66
C ALA A 6 20.39 -12.44 3.57
N GLU A 7 20.75 -12.92 2.38
CA GLU A 7 21.07 -12.06 1.21
C GLU A 7 19.86 -11.23 0.76
N ARG A 8 18.64 -11.78 0.85
CA ARG A 8 17.40 -11.02 0.59
C ARG A 8 17.22 -9.90 1.61
N LEU A 9 17.37 -10.18 2.91
CA LEU A 9 17.22 -9.19 3.98
C LEU A 9 18.28 -8.08 3.88
N ASP A 10 19.55 -8.45 3.69
CA ASP A 10 20.67 -7.51 3.54
C ASP A 10 20.49 -6.58 2.32
N ARG A 11 20.05 -7.14 1.18
CA ARG A 11 19.72 -6.35 -0.01
C ARG A 11 18.56 -5.37 0.24
N ILE A 12 17.52 -5.78 0.97
CA ILE A 12 16.39 -4.89 1.28
C ILE A 12 16.83 -3.77 2.22
N LEU A 13 17.57 -4.09 3.29
CA LEU A 13 18.09 -3.09 4.24
C LEU A 13 19.10 -2.15 3.60
N SER A 14 19.93 -2.63 2.67
CA SER A 14 20.85 -1.80 1.90
C SER A 14 20.13 -0.88 0.91
N GLN A 15 19.02 -1.32 0.32
CA GLN A 15 18.15 -0.45 -0.49
C GLN A 15 17.46 0.61 0.39
N ALA A 16 16.90 0.22 1.53
CA ALA A 16 16.24 1.12 2.49
C ALA A 16 17.14 2.28 2.94
N LYS A 17 18.44 2.04 3.16
CA LYS A 17 19.42 3.07 3.53
C LYS A 17 19.67 4.13 2.45
N ASN A 18 19.43 3.80 1.18
CA ASN A 18 19.71 4.68 0.04
C ASN A 18 18.44 5.28 -0.59
N CYS A 19 17.27 4.66 -0.35
CA CYS A 19 15.97 5.15 -0.80
C CYS A 19 15.38 6.13 0.21
N HIS A 20 15.77 7.39 0.12
CA HIS A 20 14.97 8.47 0.68
C HIS A 20 13.79 8.71 -0.28
N GLU A 21 12.60 8.16 0.02
CA GLU A 21 11.36 8.71 -0.55
C GLU A 21 11.39 10.22 -0.29
N VAL A 22 11.30 11.03 -1.34
CA VAL A 22 11.26 12.49 -1.22
C VAL A 22 9.85 12.85 -0.79
N GLU A 23 9.67 12.76 0.52
CA GLU A 23 8.46 13.10 1.25
C GLU A 23 8.05 14.56 0.99
N LEU A 24 6.74 14.80 0.98
CA LEU A 24 6.02 16.05 0.69
C LEU A 24 6.92 17.31 0.75
N ASN A 25 7.29 17.83 -0.44
CA ASN A 25 8.25 18.91 -0.59
C ASN A 25 7.63 20.24 -0.13
N LEU A 26 8.10 20.76 1.01
CA LEU A 26 7.51 21.95 1.62
C LEU A 26 7.68 23.25 0.80
N HIS A 27 8.56 23.26 -0.21
CA HIS A 27 8.67 24.38 -1.14
C HIS A 27 7.60 24.36 -2.25
N ASN A 28 6.87 23.24 -2.43
CA ASN A 28 5.92 23.01 -3.53
C ASN A 28 4.56 22.48 -3.02
N LEU A 29 4.02 23.11 -1.97
CA LEU A 29 2.70 22.77 -1.40
C LEU A 29 1.54 23.20 -2.32
N ASP A 30 0.53 22.35 -2.50
CA ASP A 30 -0.74 22.72 -3.13
C ASP A 30 -1.66 23.35 -2.07
N SER A 31 -1.87 24.66 -2.15
CA SER A 31 -2.70 25.41 -1.18
C SER A 31 -4.16 24.97 -1.09
N ASN A 32 -4.64 24.11 -1.98
CA ASN A 32 -6.00 23.54 -1.94
C ASN A 32 -6.08 22.18 -1.23
N ARG A 33 -4.93 21.61 -0.83
CA ARG A 33 -4.82 20.24 -0.29
C ARG A 33 -3.90 20.15 0.92
N ASP A 34 -2.78 20.86 0.86
CA ASP A 34 -1.71 20.78 1.85
C ASP A 34 -1.82 21.93 2.84
N TYR A 35 -1.75 21.61 4.14
CA TYR A 35 -1.68 22.60 5.21
C TYR A 35 -0.30 22.58 5.88
N CYS A 36 0.32 23.75 6.04
CA CYS A 36 1.57 23.91 6.75
C CYS A 36 1.44 24.97 7.84
N GLY A 37 1.44 24.54 9.10
CA GLY A 37 1.30 25.42 10.28
C GLY A 37 2.55 26.26 10.61
N PHE A 38 3.56 26.30 9.73
CA PHE A 38 4.79 27.05 9.94
C PHE A 38 5.33 27.66 8.63
N GLN A 39 6.14 28.71 8.75
CA GLN A 39 6.76 29.39 7.62
C GLN A 39 7.96 28.58 7.11
N VAL A 40 7.81 27.91 5.97
CA VAL A 40 8.86 27.12 5.32
C VAL A 40 10.14 27.94 5.07
N SER A 41 10.01 29.24 4.78
CA SER A 41 11.13 30.19 4.61
C SER A 41 11.97 30.43 5.87
N THR A 42 11.53 29.95 7.04
CA THR A 42 12.23 30.11 8.33
C THR A 42 12.89 28.82 8.83
N LEU A 43 12.73 27.71 8.10
CA LEU A 43 13.41 26.46 8.38
C LEU A 43 14.93 26.67 8.42
N ASN A 44 15.54 26.26 9.52
CA ASN A 44 16.99 26.21 9.70
C ASN A 44 17.31 25.11 10.72
N LYS A 45 18.59 24.78 10.90
CA LYS A 45 19.03 23.66 11.75
C LYS A 45 19.19 24.00 13.23
N ASP A 46 19.24 25.28 13.57
CA ASP A 46 19.64 25.78 14.88
C ASP A 46 18.45 26.33 15.71
N PHE A 47 17.33 26.68 15.06
CA PHE A 47 16.13 27.25 15.67
C PHE A 47 14.85 26.66 15.05
N PRO A 48 13.76 26.48 15.83
CA PRO A 48 12.48 26.00 15.32
C PRO A 48 11.87 26.98 14.28
N PRO A 49 11.10 26.48 13.30
CA PRO A 49 10.44 27.34 12.32
C PRO A 49 9.37 28.21 12.98
N LYS A 50 9.16 29.41 12.45
CA LYS A 50 8.09 30.31 12.92
C LYS A 50 6.71 29.74 12.57
N PRO A 51 5.68 29.93 13.41
CA PRO A 51 4.32 29.54 13.08
C PRO A 51 3.78 30.31 11.86
N SER A 52 2.86 29.67 11.15
CA SER A 52 2.12 30.25 10.03
C SER A 52 0.63 29.97 10.24
N PRO A 53 -0.21 31.00 10.39
CA PRO A 53 0.12 32.43 10.44
C PRO A 53 0.93 32.81 11.69
N GLU A 54 1.73 33.89 11.60
CA GLU A 54 2.58 34.37 12.70
C GLU A 54 1.77 34.86 13.92
N THR A 55 0.53 35.29 13.67
CA THR A 55 -0.52 35.59 14.64
C THR A 55 -1.72 34.71 14.35
N CYS A 56 -2.35 34.12 15.38
CA CYS A 56 -3.56 33.31 15.21
C CYS A 56 -4.62 34.06 14.38
N ALA A 57 -4.98 33.54 13.20
CA ALA A 57 -5.85 34.24 12.25
C ALA A 57 -7.33 33.89 12.38
N ASP A 58 -7.68 32.91 13.22
CA ASP A 58 -9.04 32.47 13.49
C ASP A 58 -9.13 31.94 14.93
N THR A 59 -10.01 32.48 15.74
CA THR A 59 -10.24 32.04 17.13
C THR A 59 -11.27 30.91 17.25
N ASP A 60 -12.02 30.63 16.19
CA ASP A 60 -13.30 29.91 16.26
C ASP A 60 -13.28 28.57 15.49
N LEU A 61 -12.15 28.22 14.86
CA LEU A 61 -11.77 26.86 14.42
C LEU A 61 -12.78 26.13 13.49
N ASN A 62 -13.45 26.85 12.58
CA ASN A 62 -14.30 26.28 11.52
C ASN A 62 -15.36 25.25 12.00
N PHE A 63 -16.09 25.67 13.02
CA PHE A 63 -16.95 24.87 13.89
C PHE A 63 -18.11 24.11 13.17
N GLY A 64 -17.78 23.00 12.48
CA GLY A 64 -18.71 21.92 12.07
C GLY A 64 -18.79 21.55 10.57
N ILE A 65 -17.94 22.10 9.70
CA ILE A 65 -17.88 21.74 8.27
C ILE A 65 -17.46 20.25 8.13
N PRO A 66 -18.06 19.40 7.26
CA PRO A 66 -17.58 18.02 7.07
C PRO A 66 -16.16 17.98 6.48
N GLY A 67 -15.31 17.09 6.99
CA GLY A 67 -13.89 17.04 6.62
C GLY A 67 -13.00 18.01 7.42
N PHE A 68 -13.58 18.77 8.34
CA PHE A 68 -12.88 19.51 9.40
C PHE A 68 -13.37 18.99 10.76
N THR A 69 -12.57 19.14 11.82
CA THR A 69 -12.98 18.76 13.19
C THR A 69 -14.34 19.37 13.50
N LYS A 70 -15.38 18.52 13.65
CA LYS A 70 -16.73 18.96 13.98
C LYS A 70 -16.85 19.36 15.43
N LEU A 71 -16.29 20.51 15.70
CA LEU A 71 -16.75 21.36 16.75
C LEU A 71 -18.31 21.59 16.54
N PRO A 72 -19.16 21.38 17.59
CA PRO A 72 -20.64 21.20 17.59
C PRO A 72 -21.71 22.10 16.87
N TRP A 73 -21.44 23.03 15.94
CA TRP A 73 -22.42 24.08 15.48
C TRP A 73 -22.47 24.35 13.95
N SER A 74 -22.55 23.30 13.13
CA SER A 74 -22.80 23.41 11.67
C SER A 74 -23.67 22.27 11.09
N THR A 75 -24.04 22.39 9.81
CA THR A 75 -25.39 22.06 9.32
C THR A 75 -25.49 21.33 7.96
N ALA A 76 -24.39 20.87 7.32
CA ALA A 76 -24.45 20.42 5.91
C ALA A 76 -23.60 19.16 5.58
N ASN A 77 -24.20 17.99 5.29
CA ASN A 77 -23.49 16.79 4.79
C ASN A 77 -24.38 15.83 3.96
N ILE A 78 -23.86 15.21 2.87
CA ILE A 78 -24.35 14.10 1.98
C ILE A 78 -24.54 14.47 0.46
N GLU A 79 -24.15 13.60 -0.52
CA GLU A 79 -25.02 12.86 -1.51
C GLU A 79 -24.33 12.14 -2.74
N ASN A 80 -25.02 11.14 -3.33
CA ASN A 80 -25.02 10.67 -4.75
C ASN A 80 -23.90 9.76 -5.36
N GLY A 81 -23.34 8.80 -4.61
CA GLY A 81 -22.30 7.88 -5.13
C GLY A 81 -22.72 6.94 -6.30
N CYS A 82 -21.82 6.73 -7.30
CA CYS A 82 -22.00 5.80 -8.43
C CYS A 82 -20.63 5.49 -9.14
N HIS A 83 -20.49 4.38 -9.91
CA HIS A 83 -19.19 3.98 -10.50
C HIS A 83 -19.22 3.44 -11.96
N LEU A 84 -18.18 3.78 -12.74
CA LEU A 84 -18.18 3.84 -14.23
C LEU A 84 -17.06 3.02 -14.93
N TYR A 85 -16.68 1.84 -14.42
CA TYR A 85 -15.39 1.21 -14.83
C TYR A 85 -15.42 0.35 -16.12
N THR A 86 -16.48 -0.42 -16.37
CA THR A 86 -16.48 -1.48 -17.43
C THR A 86 -16.53 -0.97 -18.87
N THR A 87 -17.01 0.25 -19.09
CA THR A 87 -17.08 0.91 -20.41
C THR A 87 -15.71 1.36 -20.90
N ILE A 88 -14.84 1.76 -19.97
CA ILE A 88 -13.51 2.34 -20.22
C ILE A 88 -12.56 1.33 -20.86
N GLN A 89 -12.49 0.11 -20.30
CA GLN A 89 -11.54 -0.92 -20.74
C GLN A 89 -11.71 -1.30 -22.23
N LYS A 90 -12.97 -1.53 -22.67
CA LYS A 90 -13.26 -1.92 -24.06
C LYS A 90 -12.91 -0.83 -25.07
N ALA A 91 -12.94 0.43 -24.69
CA ALA A 91 -12.58 1.54 -25.57
C ALA A 91 -11.08 1.59 -25.81
N LEU A 92 -10.29 1.49 -24.74
CA LEU A 92 -8.82 1.51 -24.79
C LEU A 92 -8.26 0.34 -25.61
N GLU A 93 -8.77 -0.89 -25.41
CA GLU A 93 -8.35 -2.08 -26.14
C GLU A 93 -8.63 -1.97 -27.66
N ASN A 94 -9.71 -1.31 -28.06
CA ASN A 94 -10.02 -1.11 -29.49
C ASN A 94 -9.05 -0.14 -30.17
N LEU A 95 -8.72 0.99 -29.54
CA LEU A 95 -7.78 1.98 -30.08
C LEU A 95 -6.34 1.42 -30.11
N ALA A 96 -5.93 0.73 -29.05
CA ALA A 96 -4.61 0.11 -28.92
C ALA A 96 -4.30 -0.91 -30.04
N ASN A 97 -5.32 -1.63 -30.52
CA ASN A 97 -5.17 -2.68 -31.52
C ASN A 97 -5.33 -2.18 -32.96
N LYS A 98 -6.23 -1.23 -33.20
CA LYS A 98 -6.49 -0.70 -34.56
C LYS A 98 -5.59 0.48 -34.94
N GLY A 99 -4.96 1.11 -33.95
CA GLY A 99 -4.32 2.41 -34.12
C GLY A 99 -5.33 3.54 -34.26
N ALA A 100 -4.84 4.78 -34.25
CA ALA A 100 -5.62 5.95 -34.60
C ALA A 100 -5.30 6.33 -36.06
N ASN A 101 -6.29 6.30 -36.95
CA ASN A 101 -6.13 6.78 -38.32
C ASN A 101 -6.44 8.29 -38.42
N THR A 102 -7.27 8.77 -37.49
CA THR A 102 -7.70 10.16 -37.36
C THR A 102 -7.70 10.57 -35.89
N VAL A 103 -7.72 11.88 -35.63
CA VAL A 103 -7.93 12.40 -34.26
C VAL A 103 -9.31 12.03 -33.71
N ASP A 104 -10.29 11.80 -34.58
CA ASP A 104 -11.64 11.33 -34.22
C ASP A 104 -11.64 9.93 -33.58
N ASP A 105 -10.75 9.02 -34.00
CA ASP A 105 -10.61 7.70 -33.38
C ASP A 105 -10.16 7.82 -31.92
N VAL A 106 -9.23 8.76 -31.65
CA VAL A 106 -8.75 9.08 -30.30
C VAL A 106 -9.87 9.74 -29.49
N ILE A 107 -10.53 10.77 -30.03
CA ILE A 107 -11.62 11.51 -29.37
C ILE A 107 -12.78 10.55 -29.01
N LYS A 108 -13.15 9.63 -29.90
CA LYS A 108 -14.21 8.64 -29.66
C LYS A 108 -13.87 7.71 -28.51
N THR A 109 -12.62 7.28 -28.43
CA THR A 109 -12.10 6.49 -27.31
C THR A 109 -12.09 7.30 -26.01
N MET A 110 -11.60 8.54 -26.04
CA MET A 110 -11.62 9.45 -24.89
C MET A 110 -13.03 9.70 -24.37
N LYS A 111 -14.01 9.98 -25.23
CA LYS A 111 -15.43 10.13 -24.84
C LYS A 111 -16.03 8.86 -24.24
N THR A 112 -15.54 7.69 -24.63
CA THR A 112 -16.00 6.41 -24.05
C THR A 112 -15.32 6.12 -22.71
N CYS A 113 -14.11 6.65 -22.49
CA CYS A 113 -13.36 6.55 -21.23
C CYS A 113 -13.76 7.62 -20.20
N ALA A 114 -14.14 8.80 -20.68
CA ALA A 114 -14.46 10.00 -19.91
C ALA A 114 -15.65 10.75 -20.58
N PRO A 115 -16.90 10.29 -20.37
CA PRO A 115 -18.08 10.84 -21.06
C PRO A 115 -18.40 12.30 -20.74
N TRP A 116 -17.87 12.82 -19.63
CA TRP A 116 -18.02 14.21 -19.18
C TRP A 116 -17.14 15.23 -19.95
N LEU A 117 -16.32 14.77 -20.91
CA LEU A 117 -15.53 15.66 -21.76
C LEU A 117 -16.40 16.19 -22.92
N GLU A 118 -16.80 17.46 -22.83
CA GLU A 118 -17.72 18.07 -23.78
C GLU A 118 -17.03 18.60 -25.06
N SER A 119 -15.82 19.16 -24.93
CA SER A 119 -15.09 19.81 -26.03
C SER A 119 -13.73 19.17 -26.32
N PHE A 120 -13.45 19.00 -27.61
CA PHE A 120 -12.18 18.51 -28.14
C PHE A 120 -11.60 19.47 -29.20
N GLY A 121 -12.11 20.71 -29.26
CA GLY A 121 -11.74 21.69 -30.29
C GLY A 121 -10.24 21.97 -30.33
N SER A 122 -9.60 22.11 -29.16
CA SER A 122 -8.16 22.33 -29.05
C SER A 122 -7.32 21.15 -29.53
N LEU A 123 -7.77 19.91 -29.26
CA LEU A 123 -7.08 18.70 -29.74
C LEU A 123 -7.18 18.55 -31.27
N ARG A 124 -8.35 18.87 -31.85
CA ARG A 124 -8.50 18.97 -33.31
C ARG A 124 -7.56 20.03 -33.88
N ARG A 125 -7.65 21.28 -33.39
CA ARG A 125 -6.81 22.39 -33.85
C ARG A 125 -5.31 22.11 -33.75
N PHE A 126 -4.89 21.45 -32.66
CA PHE A 126 -3.51 20.99 -32.50
C PHE A 126 -3.12 20.03 -33.62
N VAL A 127 -3.88 18.93 -33.79
CA VAL A 127 -3.58 17.94 -34.84
C VAL A 127 -3.68 18.57 -36.22
N ASP A 128 -4.69 19.38 -36.51
CA ASP A 128 -4.93 20.01 -37.83
C ASP A 128 -3.79 20.93 -38.26
N ASN A 129 -3.13 21.61 -37.31
CA ASN A 129 -1.99 22.51 -37.55
C ASN A 129 -0.66 21.77 -37.76
N LEU A 130 -0.56 20.47 -37.47
CA LEU A 130 0.65 19.67 -37.72
C LEU A 130 0.82 19.33 -39.21
N SER A 131 2.07 19.16 -39.64
CA SER A 131 2.37 18.59 -40.97
C SER A 131 1.92 17.12 -41.08
N THR A 132 1.84 16.57 -42.28
CA THR A 132 1.35 15.19 -42.50
C THR A 132 2.19 14.13 -41.78
N SER A 133 3.50 14.33 -41.66
CA SER A 133 4.41 13.46 -40.88
C SER A 133 4.14 13.57 -39.37
N GLU A 134 4.08 14.79 -38.84
CA GLU A 134 3.83 15.04 -37.41
C GLU A 134 2.43 14.57 -36.99
N LYS A 135 1.41 14.72 -37.85
CA LYS A 135 0.06 14.15 -37.67
C LYS A 135 0.14 12.64 -37.47
N ARG A 136 0.88 11.94 -38.32
CA ARG A 136 1.03 10.48 -38.24
C ARG A 136 1.79 10.08 -36.98
N GLU A 137 2.83 10.80 -36.60
CA GLU A 137 3.61 10.54 -35.39
C GLU A 137 2.81 10.80 -34.11
N ALA A 138 2.04 11.89 -34.04
CA ALA A 138 1.15 12.21 -32.93
C ALA A 138 0.06 11.14 -32.75
N LEU A 139 -0.60 10.72 -33.84
CA LEU A 139 -1.62 9.66 -33.80
C LEU A 139 -1.03 8.30 -33.41
N ASN A 140 0.15 7.95 -33.93
CA ASN A 140 0.88 6.74 -33.53
C ASN A 140 1.26 6.78 -32.04
N THR A 141 1.68 7.94 -31.53
CA THR A 141 2.04 8.14 -30.12
C THR A 141 0.81 8.02 -29.21
N MET A 142 -0.31 8.65 -29.57
CA MET A 142 -1.58 8.52 -28.82
C MET A 142 -2.09 7.07 -28.80
N ALA A 143 -2.00 6.36 -29.92
CA ALA A 143 -2.31 4.92 -29.98
C ALA A 143 -1.31 4.07 -29.16
N GLY A 144 -0.03 4.45 -29.13
CA GLY A 144 1.00 3.84 -28.29
C GLY A 144 0.73 3.99 -26.79
N ILE A 145 0.25 5.16 -26.36
CA ILE A 145 -0.19 5.42 -24.97
C ILE A 145 -1.42 4.56 -24.63
N ALA A 146 -2.41 4.46 -25.53
CA ALA A 146 -3.54 3.53 -25.36
C ALA A 146 -3.07 2.06 -25.27
N LYS A 147 -2.03 1.68 -26.02
CA LYS A 147 -1.43 0.34 -26.00
C LYS A 147 -0.66 0.04 -24.71
N LEU A 148 -0.04 1.04 -24.08
CA LEU A 148 0.52 0.94 -22.73
C LEU A 148 -0.60 0.79 -21.68
N ALA A 149 -1.64 1.62 -21.74
CA ALA A 149 -2.79 1.55 -20.84
C ALA A 149 -3.51 0.18 -20.90
N ALA A 150 -3.72 -0.35 -22.12
CA ALA A 150 -4.32 -1.67 -22.33
C ALA A 150 -3.42 -2.85 -21.89
N ASN A 151 -2.10 -2.64 -21.76
CA ASN A 151 -1.13 -3.66 -21.31
C ASN A 151 -0.65 -3.49 -19.86
N ALA A 152 -1.29 -2.62 -19.07
CA ALA A 152 -0.94 -2.39 -17.65
C ALA A 152 -0.84 -3.69 -16.81
N LYS A 153 -1.58 -4.74 -17.19
CA LYS A 153 -1.54 -6.07 -16.54
C LYS A 153 -0.21 -6.84 -16.69
N ASN A 154 0.69 -6.42 -17.59
CA ASN A 154 1.92 -7.14 -17.92
C ASN A 154 3.21 -6.41 -17.47
N VAL A 155 3.11 -5.22 -16.87
CA VAL A 155 4.29 -4.40 -16.52
C VAL A 155 4.79 -4.65 -15.09
N ILE A 156 3.91 -5.10 -14.17
CA ILE A 156 4.29 -5.59 -12.83
C ILE A 156 3.43 -6.80 -12.46
N THR A 157 4.03 -8.00 -12.40
CA THR A 157 3.34 -9.25 -11.98
C THR A 157 4.17 -10.13 -11.04
N ALA A 158 5.37 -9.70 -10.65
CA ALA A 158 6.25 -10.44 -9.74
C ALA A 158 5.76 -10.36 -8.29
N ILE A 159 5.86 -11.48 -7.57
CA ILE A 159 5.90 -11.52 -6.10
C ILE A 159 7.05 -10.60 -5.64
N PRO A 160 6.89 -9.81 -4.56
CA PRO A 160 7.90 -8.81 -4.21
C PRO A 160 9.15 -9.50 -3.67
N LEU A 161 10.25 -8.76 -3.54
CA LEU A 161 11.40 -9.27 -2.79
C LEU A 161 11.01 -9.32 -1.31
N VAL A 162 10.98 -10.51 -0.70
CA VAL A 162 10.64 -10.68 0.71
C VAL A 162 11.82 -11.22 1.51
N GLY A 163 12.18 -10.48 2.56
CA GLY A 163 12.98 -10.96 3.68
C GLY A 163 12.05 -11.25 4.87
N VAL A 164 12.32 -12.33 5.61
CA VAL A 164 11.56 -12.66 6.83
C VAL A 164 12.56 -12.74 8.00
N THR A 165 12.18 -12.25 9.18
CA THR A 165 13.05 -12.23 10.36
C THR A 165 12.24 -12.40 11.63
N SER A 166 12.79 -13.12 12.61
CA SER A 166 12.22 -13.21 13.97
C SER A 166 12.87 -12.24 14.97
N THR A 167 14.00 -11.62 14.62
CA THR A 167 14.89 -10.92 15.57
C THR A 167 14.92 -9.39 15.44
N ILE A 168 14.36 -8.84 14.36
CA ILE A 168 14.28 -7.39 14.13
C ILE A 168 12.83 -6.96 14.40
N ALA A 169 12.64 -5.87 15.14
CA ALA A 169 11.36 -5.21 15.34
C ALA A 169 11.09 -4.17 14.23
N ILE A 170 9.84 -3.80 14.00
CA ILE A 170 9.47 -2.95 12.84
C ILE A 170 10.09 -1.55 12.97
N GLU A 171 10.10 -1.01 14.18
CA GLU A 171 10.70 0.27 14.55
C GLU A 171 12.24 0.30 14.44
N ASP A 172 12.88 -0.87 14.39
CA ASP A 172 14.34 -1.03 14.25
C ASP A 172 14.74 -1.35 12.79
N ALA A 173 13.84 -1.14 11.82
CA ALA A 173 14.10 -1.21 10.38
C ALA A 173 14.15 0.20 9.74
N PRO A 174 15.28 0.94 9.87
CA PRO A 174 15.39 2.31 9.37
C PRO A 174 15.33 2.39 7.83
N GLY A 175 14.80 3.48 7.30
CA GLY A 175 14.63 3.69 5.85
C GLY A 175 13.58 2.80 5.18
N CYS A 176 12.80 2.03 5.95
CA CYS A 176 11.61 1.34 5.47
C CYS A 176 10.36 2.17 5.78
N LEU A 177 9.27 1.95 5.04
CA LEU A 177 7.94 2.30 5.52
C LEU A 177 7.57 1.32 6.62
N GLN A 178 7.45 1.81 7.85
CA GLN A 178 7.18 1.02 9.03
C GLN A 178 5.67 0.88 9.21
N VAL A 179 5.15 -0.35 9.19
CA VAL A 179 3.70 -0.58 9.29
C VAL A 179 3.28 -0.57 10.74
N ASP A 180 2.23 0.21 11.00
CA ASP A 180 1.56 0.26 12.29
C ASP A 180 0.24 -0.50 12.22
N PHE A 181 0.05 -1.43 13.16
CA PHE A 181 -1.11 -2.33 13.22
C PHE A 181 -2.27 -1.64 13.96
N ALA A 182 -2.71 -0.53 13.39
CA ALA A 182 -3.60 0.41 14.02
C ALA A 182 -5.00 -0.15 14.32
N ASP A 183 -5.72 0.52 15.23
CA ASP A 183 -7.18 0.54 15.25
C ASP A 183 -7.73 1.44 14.11
N GLU A 184 -9.02 1.34 13.82
CA GLU A 184 -9.69 2.25 12.87
C GLU A 184 -9.70 3.71 13.38
N TYR A 185 -9.54 3.91 14.70
CA TYR A 185 -9.20 5.20 15.31
C TYR A 185 -7.71 5.25 15.65
N ILE A 186 -6.95 6.05 14.91
CA ILE A 186 -5.48 6.12 15.01
C ILE A 186 -4.98 6.43 16.44
N GLY A 187 -3.96 5.71 16.87
CA GLY A 187 -3.42 5.71 18.23
C GLY A 187 -4.16 4.78 19.20
N GLY A 188 -5.26 4.14 18.77
CA GLY A 188 -5.94 3.06 19.48
C GLY A 188 -6.20 3.38 20.96
N LEU A 189 -5.58 2.58 21.84
CA LEU A 189 -5.72 2.70 23.29
C LEU A 189 -4.49 3.36 23.95
N VAL A 190 -3.75 4.24 23.27
CA VAL A 190 -2.51 4.86 23.81
C VAL A 190 -2.74 5.66 25.09
N LEU A 191 -3.95 6.21 25.27
CA LEU A 191 -4.38 6.91 26.50
C LEU A 191 -5.11 6.00 27.50
N ALA A 192 -5.12 4.68 27.25
CA ALA A 192 -5.93 3.68 27.95
C ALA A 192 -5.17 2.34 28.10
N SER A 193 -5.86 1.20 27.97
CA SER A 193 -5.30 -0.15 28.07
C SER A 193 -6.26 -1.18 27.45
N PRO A 194 -5.77 -2.32 26.93
CA PRO A 194 -4.38 -2.81 26.94
C PRO A 194 -3.44 -2.03 26.01
N ILE A 195 -2.14 -2.22 26.20
CA ILE A 195 -1.08 -1.67 25.34
C ILE A 195 -0.60 -2.79 24.40
N ASP A 196 -0.77 -2.59 23.09
CA ASP A 196 -0.36 -3.45 21.99
C ASP A 196 0.71 -2.75 21.10
N GLN A 197 0.86 -3.15 19.84
CA GLN A 197 1.95 -2.69 18.99
C GLN A 197 1.80 -1.22 18.59
N GLU A 198 0.58 -0.77 18.29
CA GLU A 198 0.26 0.64 18.01
C GLU A 198 0.58 1.50 19.23
N GLU A 199 0.06 1.15 20.41
CA GLU A 199 0.28 1.94 21.61
C GLU A 199 1.76 1.95 22.02
N VAL A 200 2.48 0.82 21.89
CA VAL A 200 3.94 0.80 22.07
C VAL A 200 4.63 1.77 21.11
N ARG A 201 4.21 1.81 19.84
CA ARG A 201 4.79 2.69 18.82
C ARG A 201 4.55 4.16 19.16
N PHE A 202 3.33 4.53 19.54
CA PHE A 202 2.99 5.88 19.94
C PHE A 202 3.69 6.29 21.25
N LEU A 203 3.91 5.36 22.19
CA LEU A 203 4.67 5.65 23.43
C LEU A 203 6.17 5.86 23.20
N ILE A 204 6.77 5.23 22.18
CA ILE A 204 8.17 5.50 21.81
C ILE A 204 8.34 6.74 20.94
N CYS A 205 7.31 7.09 20.15
CA CYS A 205 7.26 8.26 19.27
C CYS A 205 6.03 9.16 19.62
N PRO A 206 5.98 9.80 20.81
CA PRO A 206 4.80 10.52 21.32
C PRO A 206 4.28 11.66 20.44
N GLU A 207 5.08 12.19 19.52
CA GLU A 207 4.61 13.13 18.49
C GLU A 207 3.47 12.56 17.64
N MET A 208 3.40 11.23 17.48
CA MET A 208 2.34 10.56 16.74
C MET A 208 0.95 10.70 17.40
N ILE A 209 0.88 10.91 18.72
CA ILE A 209 -0.39 11.02 19.48
C ILE A 209 -1.25 12.19 18.99
N VAL A 210 -0.67 13.20 18.34
CA VAL A 210 -1.42 14.30 17.73
C VAL A 210 -2.36 13.82 16.60
N SER A 211 -2.05 12.69 15.94
CA SER A 211 -2.92 12.14 14.90
C SER A 211 -4.30 11.72 15.44
N SER A 212 -4.38 11.26 16.70
CA SER A 212 -5.64 10.92 17.38
C SER A 212 -6.56 12.12 17.60
N LEU A 213 -6.06 13.35 17.44
CA LEU A 213 -6.85 14.60 17.46
C LEU A 213 -7.19 15.09 16.04
N LEU A 214 -6.32 14.82 15.06
CA LEU A 214 -6.39 15.40 13.72
C LEU A 214 -7.10 14.50 12.69
N CYS A 215 -7.09 13.19 12.88
CA CYS A 215 -7.62 12.23 11.92
C CYS A 215 -8.98 11.69 12.39
N GLU A 216 -9.96 11.66 11.48
CA GLU A 216 -11.20 10.89 11.70
C GLU A 216 -10.91 9.38 11.60
N LYS A 217 -11.94 8.58 11.92
CA LYS A 217 -11.92 7.12 11.72
C LYS A 217 -11.56 6.79 10.27
N MET A 218 -10.61 5.86 10.07
CA MET A 218 -10.25 5.38 8.74
C MET A 218 -11.36 4.53 8.11
N GLU A 219 -11.85 4.93 6.94
CA GLU A 219 -12.73 4.09 6.11
C GLU A 219 -11.95 2.94 5.45
N PRO A 220 -12.61 1.87 4.93
CA PRO A 220 -11.94 0.66 4.44
C PRO A 220 -10.90 0.81 3.32
N LEU A 221 -10.84 1.97 2.65
CA LEU A 221 -9.90 2.28 1.57
C LEU A 221 -8.88 3.37 1.95
N GLU A 222 -8.91 3.85 3.18
CA GLU A 222 -8.03 4.91 3.69
C GLU A 222 -6.86 4.32 4.49
N ALA A 223 -5.79 5.09 4.62
CA ALA A 223 -4.66 4.79 5.49
C ALA A 223 -4.02 6.12 5.91
N ILE A 224 -3.46 6.17 7.12
CA ILE A 224 -2.80 7.39 7.63
C ILE A 224 -1.30 7.20 7.50
N GLN A 225 -0.64 8.15 6.82
CA GLN A 225 0.82 8.18 6.73
C GLN A 225 1.37 9.25 7.69
N ILE A 226 2.22 8.84 8.64
CA ILE A 226 2.91 9.74 9.56
C ILE A 226 4.39 9.75 9.18
N ILE A 227 4.94 10.95 9.02
CA ILE A 227 6.29 11.18 8.49
C ILE A 227 7.03 12.09 9.47
N GLY A 228 8.29 11.75 9.79
CA GLY A 228 9.16 12.64 10.57
C GLY A 228 9.15 12.46 12.08
N ALA A 229 8.28 11.60 12.62
CA ALA A 229 8.09 11.42 14.06
C ALA A 229 9.36 10.92 14.78
N GLN A 230 9.84 11.70 15.75
CA GLN A 230 11.02 11.43 16.55
C GLN A 230 10.78 10.30 17.56
N ARG A 231 11.73 9.36 17.66
CA ARG A 231 11.76 8.35 18.73
C ARG A 231 12.42 8.95 19.96
N TYR A 232 11.70 9.00 21.08
CA TYR A 232 12.20 9.49 22.37
C TYR A 232 12.57 8.34 23.31
N ASN A 233 11.82 7.23 23.24
CA ASN A 233 11.93 6.13 24.19
C ASN A 233 12.32 4.82 23.52
N SER A 234 12.80 3.88 24.33
CA SER A 234 12.93 2.49 23.97
C SER A 234 12.21 1.64 25.01
N TYR A 235 12.04 0.35 24.75
CA TYR A 235 11.31 -0.54 25.62
C TYR A 235 11.90 -1.95 25.65
N SER A 236 11.43 -2.74 26.60
CA SER A 236 11.64 -4.18 26.67
C SER A 236 10.35 -4.87 27.10
N GLY A 237 10.16 -6.12 26.71
CA GLY A 237 8.91 -6.85 26.95
C GLY A 237 7.74 -6.36 26.08
N TYR A 238 6.55 -6.89 26.35
CA TYR A 238 5.32 -6.59 25.62
C TYR A 238 4.09 -6.85 26.52
N ARG A 239 2.97 -6.12 26.30
CA ARG A 239 1.78 -6.13 27.18
C ARG A 239 2.16 -6.05 28.67
N GLY A 240 1.73 -7.01 29.50
CA GLY A 240 2.01 -7.05 30.94
C GLY A 240 3.48 -7.25 31.34
N THR A 241 4.40 -7.38 30.39
CA THR A 241 5.86 -7.38 30.64
C THR A 241 6.56 -6.12 30.12
N LEU A 242 5.83 -5.18 29.51
CA LEU A 242 6.36 -3.96 28.93
C LEU A 242 7.02 -3.08 29.98
N LYS A 243 8.24 -2.62 29.69
CA LYS A 243 9.02 -1.69 30.52
C LYS A 243 9.73 -0.69 29.64
N TRP A 244 9.63 0.59 29.99
CA TRP A 244 10.48 1.65 29.44
C TRP A 244 11.96 1.37 29.69
N ILE A 245 12.81 1.66 28.71
CA ILE A 245 14.27 1.75 28.86
C ILE A 245 14.81 2.98 28.11
N PRO A 246 15.94 3.57 28.52
CA PRO A 246 16.52 4.73 27.83
C PRO A 246 16.86 4.43 26.36
N PHE A 247 16.45 5.31 25.45
CA PHE A 247 16.89 5.24 24.05
C PHE A 247 18.24 5.93 23.88
N LYS A 248 19.27 5.14 23.53
CA LYS A 248 20.67 5.62 23.47
C LYS A 248 21.02 6.38 22.19
N HIS A 249 20.13 6.42 21.21
CA HIS A 249 20.38 6.96 19.87
C HIS A 249 19.56 8.21 19.55
N TYR A 250 18.89 8.80 20.54
CA TYR A 250 18.10 10.03 20.40
C TYR A 250 18.91 11.16 19.74
N GLY A 251 18.38 11.73 18.67
CA GLY A 251 19.00 12.83 17.92
C GLY A 251 20.13 12.41 16.99
N SER A 252 20.45 11.11 16.90
CA SER A 252 21.41 10.56 15.92
C SER A 252 20.73 10.04 14.65
N GLU A 253 19.40 10.04 14.61
CA GLU A 253 18.65 9.64 13.42
C GLU A 253 18.87 10.60 12.25
N PRO A 254 19.00 10.09 11.02
CA PRO A 254 19.12 10.93 9.83
C PRO A 254 17.88 11.81 9.67
N ARG A 255 18.10 13.04 9.22
CA ARG A 255 17.04 14.00 8.88
C ARG A 255 17.11 14.38 7.40
N ASP A 256 15.95 14.69 6.83
CA ASP A 256 15.83 15.21 5.47
C ASP A 256 16.19 16.72 5.39
N GLU A 257 16.02 17.32 4.21
CA GLU A 257 16.29 18.75 3.99
C GLU A 257 15.35 19.68 4.78
N PHE A 258 14.18 19.19 5.20
CA PHE A 258 13.19 19.93 5.98
C PHE A 258 13.32 19.70 7.50
N GLY A 259 14.30 18.89 7.93
CA GLY A 259 14.54 18.57 9.34
C GLY A 259 13.65 17.46 9.91
N ARG A 260 12.82 16.80 9.09
CA ARG A 260 12.03 15.62 9.49
C ARG A 260 12.96 14.44 9.73
N VAL A 261 12.69 13.59 10.71
CA VAL A 261 13.41 12.31 10.86
C VAL A 261 13.06 11.43 9.66
N VAL A 262 14.06 10.77 9.04
CA VAL A 262 13.83 9.85 7.90
C VAL A 262 13.19 8.55 8.42
N CYS A 263 11.88 8.62 8.66
CA CYS A 263 11.04 7.60 9.25
C CYS A 263 9.60 7.79 8.74
N ASP A 264 9.15 6.90 7.86
CA ASP A 264 7.76 6.84 7.44
C ASP A 264 7.03 5.75 8.21
N LEU A 265 5.79 6.03 8.56
CA LEU A 265 4.87 5.07 9.13
C LEU A 265 3.56 5.06 8.35
N ALA A 266 3.05 3.88 8.04
CA ALA A 266 1.71 3.69 7.50
C ALA A 266 0.87 2.94 8.52
N ALA A 267 -0.13 3.63 9.05
CA ALA A 267 -1.16 3.05 9.89
C ALA A 267 -2.26 2.46 9.03
N ILE A 268 -2.53 1.17 9.27
CA ILE A 268 -3.58 0.40 8.61
C ILE A 268 -4.30 -0.47 9.64
N ASP A 269 -5.61 -0.33 9.73
CA ASP A 269 -6.45 -1.11 10.63
C ASP A 269 -6.85 -2.45 10.02
N ALA A 270 -6.78 -3.54 10.78
CA ALA A 270 -7.24 -4.85 10.34
C ALA A 270 -8.66 -5.13 10.84
N LEU A 271 -9.42 -5.98 10.14
CA LEU A 271 -10.71 -6.45 10.66
C LEU A 271 -10.50 -7.38 11.87
N PRO A 272 -11.31 -7.20 12.95
CA PRO A 272 -11.32 -8.13 14.08
C PRO A 272 -12.11 -9.41 13.74
N PHE A 273 -11.48 -10.56 13.95
CA PHE A 273 -12.04 -11.89 13.74
C PHE A 273 -12.01 -12.70 15.04
N TYR A 274 -12.91 -12.36 15.97
CA TYR A 274 -13.13 -13.09 17.22
C TYR A 274 -13.68 -14.51 16.97
N GLU A 275 -13.68 -15.39 17.97
CA GLU A 275 -13.86 -16.85 17.80
C GLU A 275 -15.11 -17.27 17.00
N MET A 276 -16.27 -16.63 17.20
CA MET A 276 -17.48 -16.95 16.41
C MET A 276 -17.38 -16.51 14.93
N HIS A 277 -16.41 -15.65 14.62
CA HIS A 277 -16.22 -15.01 13.33
C HIS A 277 -14.88 -15.35 12.65
N GLU A 278 -14.03 -16.19 13.25
CA GLU A 278 -12.71 -16.58 12.69
C GLU A 278 -12.79 -17.13 11.27
N ASN A 279 -13.93 -17.70 10.89
CA ASN A 279 -14.18 -18.27 9.56
C ASN A 279 -14.47 -17.22 8.48
N PHE A 280 -14.96 -16.02 8.84
CA PHE A 280 -15.29 -14.98 7.86
C PHE A 280 -14.06 -14.33 7.24
N GLN A 281 -12.88 -14.39 7.87
CA GLN A 281 -11.65 -13.83 7.29
C GLN A 281 -11.26 -14.44 5.93
N TYR A 282 -11.81 -15.61 5.59
CA TYR A 282 -11.56 -16.30 4.33
C TYR A 282 -12.60 -16.02 3.24
N THR A 283 -13.63 -15.20 3.51
CA THR A 283 -14.58 -14.79 2.46
C THR A 283 -13.93 -13.80 1.50
N LYS A 284 -14.47 -13.70 0.28
CA LYS A 284 -13.93 -12.79 -0.74
C LYS A 284 -13.94 -11.34 -0.26
N GLU A 285 -15.03 -10.94 0.38
CA GLU A 285 -15.28 -9.57 0.85
C GLU A 285 -14.21 -9.14 1.86
N ASN A 286 -13.88 -10.02 2.80
CA ASN A 286 -12.87 -9.75 3.82
C ASN A 286 -11.44 -9.87 3.27
N ILE A 287 -11.16 -10.81 2.35
CA ILE A 287 -9.87 -10.86 1.66
C ILE A 287 -9.63 -9.59 0.85
N ASP A 288 -10.66 -9.10 0.14
CA ASP A 288 -10.59 -7.86 -0.65
C ASP A 288 -10.41 -6.63 0.23
N ARG A 289 -11.16 -6.53 1.34
CA ARG A 289 -11.05 -5.44 2.32
C ARG A 289 -9.62 -5.32 2.85
N GLU A 290 -9.06 -6.42 3.36
CA GLU A 290 -7.72 -6.42 3.97
C GLU A 290 -6.62 -6.21 2.92
N LEU A 291 -6.82 -6.69 1.68
CA LEU A 291 -5.90 -6.44 0.56
C LEU A 291 -5.91 -4.98 0.14
N ASN A 292 -7.09 -4.36 0.04
CA ASN A 292 -7.23 -2.96 -0.34
C ASN A 292 -6.70 -2.02 0.74
N LYS A 293 -6.98 -2.28 2.02
CA LYS A 293 -6.45 -1.53 3.16
C LYS A 293 -4.92 -1.59 3.23
N ALA A 294 -4.33 -2.78 3.13
CA ALA A 294 -2.87 -2.92 3.06
C ALA A 294 -2.29 -2.23 1.82
N TYR A 295 -2.98 -2.29 0.67
CA TYR A 295 -2.54 -1.56 -0.53
C TYR A 295 -2.64 -0.04 -0.38
N ALA A 296 -3.67 0.49 0.30
CA ALA A 296 -3.81 1.91 0.59
C ALA A 296 -2.68 2.45 1.47
N GLY A 297 -2.25 1.68 2.48
CA GLY A 297 -1.08 2.04 3.30
C GLY A 297 0.26 1.84 2.57
N PHE A 298 0.35 0.95 1.58
CA PHE A 298 1.62 0.64 0.91
C PHE A 298 1.82 1.41 -0.41
N MET A 299 0.78 1.93 -1.05
CA MET A 299 0.89 2.63 -2.32
C MET A 299 1.76 3.89 -2.19
N SER A 300 2.61 4.13 -3.19
CA SER A 300 3.40 5.36 -3.30
C SER A 300 3.29 5.85 -4.74
N SER A 301 3.28 7.17 -4.93
CA SER A 301 3.34 7.81 -6.25
C SER A 301 4.77 7.85 -6.81
N LEU A 302 5.76 7.49 -6.00
CA LEU A 302 7.17 7.58 -6.33
C LEU A 302 7.64 6.38 -7.17
N LYS A 303 8.58 6.65 -8.09
CA LYS A 303 9.14 5.64 -9.02
C LYS A 303 10.01 4.60 -8.30
N GLU A 304 10.62 4.98 -7.19
CA GLU A 304 11.41 4.11 -6.31
C GLU A 304 10.94 4.33 -4.87
N ALA A 305 10.07 3.45 -4.39
CA ALA A 305 9.52 3.50 -3.03
C ALA A 305 10.37 2.67 -2.05
N ARG A 306 10.42 3.11 -0.79
CA ARG A 306 11.08 2.41 0.33
C ARG A 306 10.49 1.00 0.51
N PRO A 307 11.28 0.00 0.96
CA PRO A 307 10.72 -1.28 1.37
C PRO A 307 9.70 -1.13 2.50
N VAL A 308 8.71 -2.02 2.57
CA VAL A 308 7.75 -2.10 3.68
C VAL A 308 8.32 -2.98 4.79
N ALA A 309 8.42 -2.46 6.02
CA ALA A 309 8.72 -3.25 7.22
C ALA A 309 7.41 -3.50 7.98
N THR A 310 6.99 -4.76 8.07
CA THR A 310 5.71 -5.16 8.65
C THR A 310 5.82 -6.47 9.43
N GLY A 311 4.71 -7.08 9.83
CA GLY A 311 4.66 -8.36 10.51
C GLY A 311 3.25 -8.91 10.65
N ASN A 312 2.94 -9.41 11.86
CA ASN A 312 1.70 -10.12 12.22
C ASN A 312 0.45 -9.20 12.33
N TRP A 313 0.25 -8.31 11.37
CA TRP A 313 -0.86 -7.34 11.27
C TRP A 313 -2.23 -8.00 11.47
N GLY A 314 -2.99 -7.50 12.46
CA GLY A 314 -4.31 -8.03 12.82
C GLY A 314 -4.33 -9.46 13.38
N CYS A 315 -3.18 -10.07 13.68
CA CYS A 315 -3.10 -11.46 14.15
C CYS A 315 -2.96 -11.62 15.68
N GLY A 316 -2.91 -10.52 16.42
CA GLY A 316 -2.89 -10.47 17.88
C GLY A 316 -4.31 -10.44 18.44
N ALA A 317 -4.69 -9.31 19.07
CA ALA A 317 -6.01 -9.07 19.63
C ALA A 317 -7.16 -9.32 18.61
N PHE A 318 -6.92 -9.03 17.33
CA PHE A 318 -7.91 -9.14 16.26
C PHE A 318 -8.04 -10.55 15.65
N GLY A 319 -7.35 -11.58 16.16
CA GLY A 319 -7.61 -13.00 15.81
C GLY A 319 -7.28 -13.44 14.37
N GLY A 320 -6.71 -12.56 13.54
CA GLY A 320 -6.38 -12.85 12.14
C GLY A 320 -5.33 -13.96 11.98
N ASN A 321 -5.49 -14.78 10.95
CA ASN A 321 -4.58 -15.88 10.67
C ASN A 321 -3.26 -15.38 10.06
N LYS A 322 -2.14 -15.55 10.78
CA LYS A 322 -0.79 -15.13 10.32
C LYS A 322 -0.46 -15.54 8.88
N LYS A 323 -0.84 -16.76 8.47
CA LYS A 323 -0.57 -17.30 7.11
C LYS A 323 -1.45 -16.67 6.03
N LEU A 324 -2.66 -16.22 6.37
CA LEU A 324 -3.51 -15.47 5.44
C LEU A 324 -2.99 -14.04 5.32
N LYS A 325 -2.83 -13.35 6.46
CA LYS A 325 -2.41 -11.95 6.53
C LYS A 325 -1.02 -11.71 5.91
N SER A 326 -0.08 -12.65 6.04
CA SER A 326 1.23 -12.56 5.35
C SER A 326 1.11 -12.65 3.83
N LEU A 327 0.23 -13.51 3.29
CA LEU A 327 -0.03 -13.58 1.85
C LEU A 327 -0.74 -12.32 1.35
N ILE A 328 -1.73 -11.80 2.08
CA ILE A 328 -2.43 -10.55 1.73
C ILE A 328 -1.44 -9.39 1.63
N GLN A 329 -0.58 -9.21 2.65
CA GLN A 329 0.45 -8.16 2.64
C GLN A 329 1.49 -8.35 1.51
N MET A 330 1.88 -9.60 1.20
CA MET A 330 2.73 -9.87 0.03
C MET A 330 2.06 -9.43 -1.29
N LEU A 331 0.75 -9.62 -1.44
CA LEU A 331 0.02 -9.19 -2.65
C LEU A 331 -0.10 -7.67 -2.72
N ALA A 332 -0.38 -7.00 -1.60
CA ALA A 332 -0.41 -5.54 -1.50
C ALA A 332 0.95 -4.92 -1.86
N ALA A 333 2.04 -5.41 -1.23
CA ALA A 333 3.40 -4.92 -1.49
C ALA A 333 3.83 -5.18 -2.94
N ALA A 334 3.51 -6.34 -3.51
CA ALA A 334 3.75 -6.63 -4.93
C ALA A 334 3.01 -5.66 -5.86
N LYS A 335 1.75 -5.37 -5.55
CA LYS A 335 0.91 -4.45 -6.33
C LYS A 335 1.36 -3.00 -6.22
N ALA A 336 1.92 -2.61 -5.07
CA ALA A 336 2.57 -1.32 -4.84
C ALA A 336 4.01 -1.25 -5.37
N GLY A 337 4.58 -2.35 -5.88
CA GLY A 337 5.96 -2.39 -6.41
C GLY A 337 7.06 -2.40 -5.35
N ARG A 338 6.74 -2.69 -4.08
CA ARG A 338 7.65 -2.55 -2.93
C ARG A 338 8.23 -3.89 -2.49
N ALA A 339 9.50 -3.89 -2.10
CA ALA A 339 10.07 -5.00 -1.33
C ALA A 339 9.48 -5.02 0.10
N MET A 340 9.55 -6.15 0.80
CA MET A 340 8.94 -6.32 2.12
C MET A 340 9.88 -7.06 3.10
N ILE A 341 10.05 -6.50 4.29
CA ILE A 341 10.59 -7.18 5.48
C ILE A 341 9.40 -7.60 6.34
N TYR A 342 9.34 -8.89 6.69
CA TYR A 342 8.29 -9.42 7.56
C TYR A 342 8.87 -9.89 8.90
N CYS A 343 8.53 -9.18 9.97
CA CYS A 343 8.93 -9.43 11.34
C CYS A 343 7.94 -10.41 12.01
N THR A 344 8.40 -11.59 12.40
CA THR A 344 7.53 -12.64 12.97
C THR A 344 7.39 -12.58 14.50
N PHE A 345 8.09 -11.65 15.16
CA PHE A 345 8.11 -11.46 16.62
C PHE A 345 8.55 -12.73 17.37
N ASN A 346 9.83 -13.09 17.27
CA ASN A 346 10.45 -14.30 17.84
C ASN A 346 9.87 -15.66 17.38
N ASP A 347 8.84 -15.70 16.55
CA ASP A 347 8.24 -16.93 16.00
C ASP A 347 9.10 -17.51 14.86
N LYS A 348 10.19 -18.19 15.23
CA LYS A 348 11.14 -18.87 14.32
C LYS A 348 10.50 -19.98 13.50
N HIS A 349 9.44 -20.61 14.03
CA HIS A 349 8.71 -21.65 13.30
C HIS A 349 7.86 -21.02 12.19
N PHE A 350 7.16 -19.93 12.46
CA PHE A 350 6.43 -19.19 11.44
C PHE A 350 7.38 -18.53 10.41
N GLU A 351 8.51 -17.97 10.85
CA GLU A 351 9.59 -17.48 9.96
C GLU A 351 10.00 -18.58 8.96
N SER A 352 10.41 -19.74 9.48
CA SER A 352 10.78 -20.91 8.67
C SER A 352 9.65 -21.37 7.74
N SER A 353 8.39 -21.27 8.19
CA SER A 353 7.21 -21.64 7.39
C SER A 353 6.94 -20.64 6.26
N MET A 354 7.10 -19.35 6.52
CA MET A 354 6.90 -18.27 5.56
C MET A 354 8.01 -18.21 4.51
N ILE A 355 9.28 -18.37 4.90
CA ILE A 355 10.42 -18.50 3.97
C ILE A 355 10.17 -19.65 2.99
N LYS A 356 9.82 -20.84 3.51
CA LYS A 356 9.49 -22.01 2.68
C LYS A 356 8.26 -21.79 1.78
N GLN A 357 7.31 -20.96 2.18
CA GLN A 357 6.15 -20.61 1.35
C GLN A 357 6.55 -19.65 0.22
N TYR A 358 7.28 -18.59 0.55
CA TYR A 358 7.83 -17.61 -0.39
C TYR A 358 8.66 -18.29 -1.48
N GLU A 359 9.60 -19.15 -1.09
CA GLU A 359 10.52 -19.81 -2.02
C GLU A 359 9.81 -20.80 -2.97
N LYS A 360 8.69 -21.40 -2.53
CA LYS A 360 7.79 -22.17 -3.40
C LYS A 360 7.05 -21.28 -4.38
N LEU A 361 6.48 -20.16 -3.93
CA LEU A 361 5.77 -19.21 -4.81
C LEU A 361 6.70 -18.66 -5.89
N VAL A 362 7.91 -18.22 -5.50
CA VAL A 362 8.96 -17.79 -6.44
C VAL A 362 9.40 -18.94 -7.34
N GLY A 363 9.52 -20.16 -6.82
CA GLY A 363 9.87 -21.34 -7.63
C GLY A 363 8.81 -21.78 -8.63
N MET A 364 7.55 -21.44 -8.41
CA MET A 364 6.44 -21.70 -9.34
C MET A 364 6.14 -20.52 -10.27
N ASN A 365 6.95 -19.45 -10.23
CA ASN A 365 6.69 -18.18 -10.91
C ASN A 365 5.26 -17.65 -10.63
N ALA A 366 4.80 -17.78 -9.39
CA ALA A 366 3.45 -17.41 -9.00
C ALA A 366 3.21 -15.91 -9.25
N THR A 367 2.06 -15.57 -9.82
CA THR A 367 1.64 -14.18 -10.02
C THR A 367 0.69 -13.74 -8.91
N ILE A 368 0.58 -12.43 -8.71
CA ILE A 368 -0.38 -11.82 -7.77
C ILE A 368 -1.79 -12.40 -8.00
N GLY A 369 -2.25 -12.42 -9.26
CA GLY A 369 -3.58 -12.91 -9.63
C GLY A 369 -3.78 -14.42 -9.39
N ALA A 370 -2.74 -15.24 -9.53
CA ALA A 370 -2.85 -16.68 -9.29
C ALA A 370 -2.94 -16.99 -7.78
N VAL A 371 -2.13 -16.32 -6.96
CA VAL A 371 -2.20 -16.44 -5.48
C VAL A 371 -3.53 -15.89 -4.96
N TYR A 372 -4.02 -14.76 -5.47
CA TYR A 372 -5.33 -14.22 -5.11
C TYR A 372 -6.48 -15.19 -5.43
N LYS A 373 -6.52 -15.80 -6.63
CA LYS A 373 -7.49 -16.85 -6.98
C LYS A 373 -7.40 -18.07 -6.05
N ALA A 374 -6.19 -18.44 -5.64
CA ALA A 374 -5.99 -19.50 -4.67
C ALA A 374 -6.55 -19.12 -3.29
N LEU A 375 -6.40 -17.88 -2.83
CA LEU A 375 -7.04 -17.39 -1.60
C LEU A 375 -8.57 -17.42 -1.70
N LEU A 376 -9.16 -16.93 -2.79
CA LEU A 376 -10.63 -16.92 -2.97
C LEU A 376 -11.27 -18.32 -3.01
N SER A 377 -10.53 -19.35 -3.46
CA SER A 377 -11.01 -20.74 -3.46
C SER A 377 -10.85 -21.46 -2.12
N TYR A 378 -10.06 -20.90 -1.19
CA TYR A 378 -9.66 -21.58 0.04
C TYR A 378 -10.84 -21.87 0.98
N ASP A 379 -11.78 -20.95 1.16
CA ASP A 379 -12.90 -21.13 2.09
C ASP A 379 -13.77 -22.35 1.73
N LYS A 380 -14.00 -22.59 0.44
CA LYS A 380 -14.72 -23.78 -0.04
C LYS A 380 -13.94 -25.07 0.27
N GLU A 381 -12.64 -25.10 -0.03
CA GLU A 381 -11.81 -26.30 0.12
C GLU A 381 -11.54 -26.64 1.60
N ARG A 382 -11.35 -25.63 2.47
CA ARG A 382 -11.18 -25.86 3.93
C ARG A 382 -12.46 -26.34 4.62
N LYS A 383 -13.64 -26.00 4.11
CA LYS A 383 -14.92 -26.56 4.62
C LYS A 383 -15.02 -28.06 4.35
N GLN A 384 -14.40 -28.55 3.27
CA GLN A 384 -14.29 -29.98 2.95
C GLN A 384 -13.12 -30.67 3.67
N ASN A 385 -12.04 -29.92 3.96
CA ASN A 385 -10.89 -30.41 4.72
C ASN A 385 -10.43 -29.37 5.77
N PRO A 386 -10.98 -29.39 7.00
CA PRO A 386 -10.65 -28.40 8.02
C PRO A 386 -9.17 -28.36 8.45
N ARG A 387 -8.40 -29.41 8.13
CA ARG A 387 -6.94 -29.48 8.40
C ARG A 387 -6.09 -28.87 7.25
N LEU A 388 -6.71 -28.48 6.14
CA LEU A 388 -6.03 -27.83 5.03
C LEU A 388 -5.64 -26.40 5.43
N SER A 389 -4.34 -26.14 5.61
CA SER A 389 -3.86 -24.76 5.84
C SER A 389 -3.77 -23.96 4.54
N VAL A 390 -4.01 -22.65 4.59
CA VAL A 390 -3.96 -21.73 3.44
C VAL A 390 -2.64 -21.82 2.64
N TYR A 391 -1.48 -21.91 3.28
CA TYR A 391 -0.19 -22.11 2.60
C TYR A 391 -0.14 -23.39 1.74
N ARG A 392 -0.69 -24.49 2.26
CA ARG A 392 -0.79 -25.77 1.54
C ARG A 392 -1.78 -25.65 0.38
N HIS A 393 -2.97 -25.11 0.64
CA HIS A 393 -3.97 -24.86 -0.40
C HIS A 393 -3.41 -24.05 -1.57
N VAL A 394 -2.75 -22.91 -1.27
CA VAL A 394 -2.12 -22.08 -2.31
C VAL A 394 -1.06 -22.85 -3.09
N CYS A 395 -0.20 -23.63 -2.45
CA CYS A 395 0.76 -24.48 -3.17
C CYS A 395 0.07 -25.53 -4.06
N ASP A 396 -0.98 -26.18 -3.55
CA ASP A 396 -1.67 -27.27 -4.25
C ASP A 396 -2.51 -26.72 -5.41
N PHE A 397 -3.12 -25.53 -5.26
CA PHE A 397 -3.79 -24.78 -6.33
C PHE A 397 -2.81 -24.39 -7.45
N MET A 398 -1.66 -23.78 -7.12
CA MET A 398 -0.64 -23.38 -8.10
C MET A 398 -0.13 -24.56 -8.91
N ARG A 399 0.05 -25.74 -8.29
CA ARG A 399 0.46 -26.97 -9.00
C ARG A 399 -0.62 -27.45 -9.98
N ARG A 400 -1.89 -27.47 -9.57
CA ARG A 400 -3.02 -27.86 -10.43
C ARG A 400 -3.08 -26.98 -11.69
N ASP A 401 -2.95 -25.66 -11.53
CA ASP A 401 -2.97 -24.69 -12.64
C ASP A 401 -1.79 -24.91 -13.62
N THR A 402 -0.58 -25.17 -13.12
CA THR A 402 0.57 -25.54 -13.97
C THR A 402 0.41 -26.89 -14.67
N THR A 403 -0.25 -27.89 -14.06
CA THR A 403 -0.53 -29.16 -14.75
C THR A 403 -1.60 -29.00 -15.84
N LEU A 404 -2.66 -28.21 -15.62
CA LEU A 404 -3.66 -27.94 -16.66
C LEU A 404 -3.05 -27.19 -17.85
N THR A 405 -2.28 -26.12 -17.59
CA THR A 405 -1.60 -25.38 -18.68
C THR A 405 -0.52 -26.20 -19.38
N GLY A 406 0.13 -27.14 -18.68
CA GLY A 406 1.02 -28.14 -19.28
C GLY A 406 0.29 -29.09 -20.23
N CYS A 407 -0.80 -29.72 -19.77
CA CYS A 407 -1.60 -30.64 -20.58
C CYS A 407 -2.24 -29.97 -21.81
N ILE A 408 -2.68 -28.71 -21.68
CA ILE A 408 -3.20 -27.93 -22.82
C ILE A 408 -2.09 -27.67 -23.83
N LYS A 409 -0.88 -27.31 -23.39
CA LYS A 409 0.26 -27.12 -24.30
C LYS A 409 0.65 -28.42 -25.02
N SER A 410 0.71 -29.56 -24.32
CA SER A 410 1.02 -30.84 -24.96
C SER A 410 -0.04 -31.28 -25.96
N ALA A 411 -1.33 -31.06 -25.66
CA ALA A 411 -2.43 -31.38 -26.55
C ALA A 411 -2.45 -30.50 -27.82
N CYS A 412 -2.02 -29.23 -27.72
CA CYS A 412 -1.88 -28.34 -28.88
C CYS A 412 -0.63 -28.64 -29.74
N THR A 413 0.40 -29.29 -29.17
CA THR A 413 1.57 -29.74 -29.95
C THR A 413 1.37 -31.10 -30.63
N SER A 414 0.40 -31.91 -30.19
CA SER A 414 0.13 -33.25 -30.76
C SER A 414 -0.87 -33.26 -31.92
N THR A 415 -1.28 -32.09 -32.44
CA THR A 415 -2.26 -31.95 -33.53
C THR A 415 -1.66 -31.36 -34.81
N VAL A 416 -0.34 -31.36 -34.95
CA VAL A 416 0.38 -30.88 -36.16
C VAL A 416 1.43 -31.92 -36.57
N ASP A 417 0.97 -33.13 -36.92
CA ASP A 417 1.76 -34.17 -37.59
C ASP A 417 0.81 -35.20 -38.26
N HIS A 418 0.18 -34.81 -39.37
CA HIS A 418 -0.53 -35.68 -40.34
C HIS A 418 -0.42 -35.08 -41.74
#